data_AF-A0A063XZK9-F1
#
_entry.id   AF-A0A063XZK9-F1
#
_cell.length_a   1.000
_cell.length_b   1.000
_cell.length_c   1.000
_cell.angle_alpha   90.00
_cell.angle_beta   90.00
_cell.angle_gamma   90.00
#
_symmetry.space_group_name_H-M   'P 1'
#
loop_
_entity.id
_entity.type
_entity.pdbx_description
1 polymer ?
#
loop_
_entity_poly.entity_id
_entity_poly.type
_entity_poly.pdbx_seq_one_letter_code
_entity_poly.pdbx_strand_id
1 'polypeptide(L)'
;MSGNQLIKAIIFAVVVAAGVAVAQISTGNLWVVVAVAFVISLVAGFVLSVPAAEARVAGSNSSDDEYLDDEDEEINGQDDRETGSVKWFNVSKGFGFITRENGDDVFVHFRNIRGRGHRSLNEGQRVKFYVRQSDKGLQAEDVSILRA
;
A
#
# COMPACT_ATOMS: atom_id res chain seq x y z
N MET A 1 23.19 -10.53 0.45
CA MET A 1 22.79 -10.33 -0.97
C MET A 1 23.45 -11.42 -1.80
N SER A 2 22.67 -12.27 -2.48
CA SER A 2 23.25 -13.35 -3.30
C SER A 2 24.01 -12.76 -4.48
N GLY A 3 25.11 -13.39 -4.91
CA GLY A 3 25.98 -12.87 -5.99
C GLY A 3 25.23 -12.53 -7.29
N ASN A 4 24.12 -13.22 -7.55
CA ASN A 4 23.26 -12.99 -8.71
C ASN A 4 22.49 -11.66 -8.66
N GLN A 5 22.31 -11.06 -7.48
CA GLN A 5 21.69 -9.75 -7.31
C GLN A 5 22.68 -8.62 -7.62
N LEU A 6 23.95 -8.78 -7.28
CA LEU A 6 25.00 -7.81 -7.62
C LEU A 6 25.21 -7.71 -9.14
N ILE A 7 25.23 -8.85 -9.83
CA ILE A 7 25.40 -8.89 -11.29
C ILE A 7 24.19 -8.23 -11.99
N LYS A 8 22.96 -8.52 -11.54
CA LYS A 8 21.75 -7.89 -12.07
C LYS A 8 21.72 -6.37 -11.81
N ALA A 9 22.18 -5.93 -10.64
CA ALA A 9 22.24 -4.50 -10.31
C ALA A 9 23.27 -3.75 -11.16
N ILE A 10 24.45 -4.34 -11.40
CA ILE A 10 25.49 -3.72 -12.24
C ILE A 10 25.02 -3.65 -13.71
N ILE A 11 24.43 -4.72 -14.24
CA ILE A 11 23.90 -4.73 -15.61
C ILE A 11 22.77 -3.69 -15.77
N PHE A 12 21.84 -3.63 -14.82
CA PHE A 12 20.76 -2.65 -14.83
C PHE A 12 21.30 -1.21 -14.78
N ALA A 13 22.29 -0.94 -13.92
CA ALA A 13 22.90 0.38 -13.80
C ALA A 13 23.61 0.82 -15.10
N VAL A 14 24.34 -0.08 -15.76
CA VAL A 14 25.04 0.22 -17.03
C VAL A 14 24.04 0.47 -18.16
N VAL A 15 22.97 -0.32 -18.25
CA VAL A 15 21.91 -0.15 -19.27
C VAL A 15 21.18 1.18 -19.08
N VAL A 16 20.85 1.54 -17.83
CA VAL A 16 20.22 2.84 -17.52
C VAL A 16 21.14 4.00 -17.86
N ALA A 17 22.42 3.93 -17.47
CA ALA A 17 23.40 4.99 -17.76
C ALA A 17 23.61 5.20 -19.26
N ALA A 18 23.70 4.12 -20.05
CA ALA A 18 23.84 4.19 -21.50
C ALA A 18 22.58 4.79 -22.17
N GLY A 19 21.38 4.38 -21.74
CA GLY A 19 20.13 4.93 -22.25
C GLY A 19 19.98 6.43 -21.98
N VAL A 20 20.39 6.89 -20.80
CA VAL A 20 20.36 8.32 -20.43
C VAL A 20 21.37 9.12 -21.25
N ALA A 21 22.58 8.59 -21.50
CA ALA A 21 23.59 9.26 -22.32
C ALA A 21 23.14 9.41 -23.79
N VAL A 22 22.48 8.40 -24.35
CA VAL A 22 21.93 8.45 -25.73
C VAL A 22 20.77 9.45 -25.83
N ALA A 23 19.97 9.60 -24.78
CA ALA A 23 18.85 10.54 -24.73
C ALA A 23 19.27 12.02 -24.66
N GLN A 24 20.54 12.33 -24.34
CA GLN A 24 21.03 13.71 -24.20
C GLN A 24 21.67 14.29 -25.47
N ILE A 25 21.93 13.48 -26.51
CA ILE A 25 22.73 13.95 -27.67
C ILE A 25 21.88 14.61 -28.79
N SER A 26 20.56 14.43 -28.82
CA SER A 26 19.76 14.82 -30.01
C SER A 26 18.53 15.71 -29.74
N THR A 27 18.49 16.48 -28.64
CA THR A 27 17.46 17.52 -28.52
C THR A 27 18.06 18.81 -28.00
N GLY A 28 18.16 19.82 -28.87
CA GLY A 28 18.59 21.19 -28.55
C GLY A 28 17.64 21.96 -27.61
N ASN A 29 16.91 21.26 -26.73
CA ASN A 29 15.91 21.82 -25.83
C ASN A 29 16.32 21.65 -24.38
N LEU A 30 17.07 22.64 -23.88
CA LEU A 30 17.51 22.77 -22.49
C LEU A 30 16.37 22.59 -21.47
N TRP A 31 15.15 23.04 -21.81
CA TRP A 31 13.95 22.89 -20.98
C TRP A 31 13.59 21.43 -20.67
N VAL A 32 13.87 20.50 -21.59
CA VAL A 32 13.59 19.06 -21.38
C VAL A 32 14.59 18.46 -20.40
N VAL A 33 15.87 18.85 -20.50
CA VAL A 33 16.92 18.42 -19.58
C VAL A 33 16.63 18.90 -18.15
N VAL A 34 16.21 20.16 -18.01
CA VAL A 34 15.82 20.73 -16.71
C VAL A 34 14.59 20.02 -16.13
N ALA A 35 13.57 19.73 -16.94
CA ALA A 35 12.38 19.01 -16.50
C ALA A 35 12.71 17.58 -16.03
N VAL A 36 13.56 16.85 -16.76
CA VAL A 36 13.97 15.48 -16.39
C VAL A 36 14.84 15.49 -15.13
N ALA A 37 15.78 16.44 -15.00
CA ALA A 37 16.59 16.60 -13.79
C ALA A 37 15.75 16.94 -12.56
N PHE A 38 14.69 17.74 -12.72
CA PHE A 38 13.74 18.07 -11.65
C PHE A 38 12.94 16.86 -11.18
N VAL A 39 12.47 16.03 -12.12
CA VAL A 39 11.72 14.79 -11.80
C VAL A 39 12.62 13.78 -11.09
N ILE A 40 13.86 13.59 -11.55
CA ILE A 40 14.83 12.71 -10.89
C ILE A 40 15.16 13.22 -9.48
N SER A 41 15.30 14.54 -9.29
CA SER A 41 15.57 15.15 -7.99
C SER A 41 14.39 15.01 -7.01
N LEU A 42 13.14 15.04 -7.49
CA LEU A 42 11.96 14.79 -6.65
C LEU A 42 11.88 13.34 -6.15
N VAL A 43 12.25 12.38 -6.99
CA VAL A 43 12.25 10.96 -6.61
C VAL A 43 13.39 10.64 -5.63
N ALA A 44 14.55 11.28 -5.79
CA ALA A 44 15.68 11.14 -4.85
C ALA A 44 15.39 11.76 -3.47
N GLY A 45 14.65 12.87 -3.41
CA GLY A 45 14.26 13.51 -2.14
C GLY A 45 13.25 12.69 -1.31
N PHE A 46 12.48 11.81 -1.96
CA PHE A 46 11.47 10.99 -1.29
C PHE A 46 12.05 9.74 -0.59
N VAL A 47 13.28 9.34 -0.93
CA VAL A 47 13.91 8.10 -0.43
C VAL A 47 14.73 8.32 0.87
N LEU A 48 14.95 9.56 1.31
CA LEU A 48 15.82 9.87 2.46
C LEU A 48 15.13 10.31 3.76
N SER A 49 13.79 10.39 3.81
CA SER A 49 13.06 10.76 5.03
C SER A 49 12.35 9.57 5.68
N VAL A 50 13.10 8.50 5.96
CA VAL A 50 12.70 7.54 7.00
C VAL A 50 13.39 7.99 8.29
N PRO A 51 12.70 8.66 9.23
CA PRO A 51 13.27 8.89 10.54
C PRO A 51 13.32 7.55 11.28
N ALA A 52 14.53 7.07 11.54
CA ALA A 52 14.79 6.08 12.57
C ALA A 52 14.53 6.76 13.93
N ALA A 53 13.27 6.83 14.35
CA ALA A 53 12.89 7.34 15.65
C ALA A 53 12.62 6.16 16.59
N GLU A 54 13.69 5.73 17.26
CA GLU A 54 13.58 5.04 18.55
C GLU A 54 12.89 5.98 19.54
N ALA A 55 11.57 5.83 19.71
CA ALA A 55 10.85 6.44 20.82
C ALA A 55 10.69 5.40 21.92
N ARG A 56 11.72 5.29 22.76
CA ARG A 56 11.63 4.76 24.12
C ARG A 56 10.63 5.63 24.89
N VAL A 57 9.38 5.18 24.98
CA VAL A 57 8.39 5.76 25.89
C VAL A 57 8.41 4.93 27.17
N ALA A 58 9.24 5.38 28.11
CA ALA A 58 9.03 5.14 29.53
C ALA A 58 7.94 6.09 29.99
N GLY A 59 6.80 5.55 30.37
CA GLY A 59 5.65 6.30 30.86
C GLY A 59 4.69 5.36 31.54
N SER A 60 5.00 5.03 32.79
CA SER A 60 4.14 4.28 33.71
C SER A 60 2.90 5.11 34.03
N ASN A 61 1.73 4.65 33.63
CA ASN A 61 0.48 4.99 34.32
C ASN A 61 -0.06 3.70 34.92
N SER A 62 0.18 3.58 36.22
CA SER A 62 -0.48 2.68 37.14
C SER A 62 -1.95 3.09 37.26
N SER A 63 -2.83 2.16 36.94
CA SER A 63 -4.22 2.13 37.40
C SER A 63 -4.46 0.67 37.73
N ASP A 64 -4.25 0.37 39.00
CA ASP A 64 -4.47 -0.93 39.61
C ASP A 64 -5.98 -1.16 39.66
N ASP A 65 -6.53 -1.82 38.65
CA ASP A 65 -7.91 -2.30 38.66
C ASP A 65 -7.88 -3.82 38.47
N GLU A 66 -7.94 -4.50 39.60
CA GLU A 66 -8.52 -5.83 39.87
C GLU A 66 -8.81 -6.72 38.64
N TYR A 67 -7.87 -7.59 38.29
CA TYR A 67 -8.09 -8.69 37.34
C TYR A 67 -8.31 -10.00 38.10
N LEU A 68 -9.47 -10.62 37.87
CA LEU A 68 -9.74 -12.01 38.19
C LEU A 68 -8.92 -12.90 37.26
N ASP A 69 -8.22 -13.87 37.85
CA ASP A 69 -7.59 -15.00 37.18
C ASP A 69 -8.68 -15.88 36.56
N ASP A 70 -8.82 -15.83 35.23
CA ASP A 70 -9.45 -16.89 34.43
C ASP A 70 -8.60 -17.06 33.16
N GLU A 71 -7.69 -18.04 33.21
CA GLU A 71 -7.31 -18.96 32.13
C GLU A 71 -7.12 -18.36 30.71
N ASP A 72 -5.85 -18.33 30.28
CA ASP A 72 -5.31 -18.51 28.93
C ASP A 72 -6.29 -18.80 27.76
N GLU A 73 -7.18 -17.86 27.44
CA GLU A 73 -7.72 -17.74 26.09
C GLU A 73 -6.66 -17.11 25.20
N GLU A 74 -5.83 -17.97 24.61
CA GLU A 74 -5.14 -17.70 23.37
C GLU A 74 -6.20 -17.23 22.36
N ILE A 75 -6.39 -15.90 22.23
CA ILE A 75 -7.21 -15.32 21.17
C ILE A 75 -6.49 -15.64 19.87
N ASN A 76 -6.75 -16.83 19.35
CA ASN A 76 -6.59 -17.19 17.96
C ASN A 76 -7.47 -16.19 17.20
N GLY A 77 -6.89 -15.03 16.90
CA GLY A 77 -7.44 -14.02 16.04
C GLY A 77 -7.58 -14.60 14.64
N GLN A 78 -8.60 -15.43 14.46
CA GLN A 78 -9.15 -15.79 13.17
C GLN A 78 -9.71 -14.49 12.60
N ASP A 79 -8.81 -13.76 11.94
CA ASP A 79 -9.18 -12.63 11.14
C ASP A 79 -9.92 -13.20 9.92
N ASP A 80 -11.23 -13.43 10.07
CA ASP A 80 -12.16 -13.94 9.04
C ASP A 80 -12.25 -13.01 7.80
N ARG A 81 -11.35 -12.04 7.69
CA ARG A 81 -11.21 -11.16 6.53
C ARG A 81 -10.55 -11.92 5.39
N GLU A 82 -11.26 -11.95 4.28
CA GLU A 82 -10.75 -12.39 3.00
C GLU A 82 -9.81 -11.34 2.39
N THR A 83 -8.97 -11.79 1.46
CA THR A 83 -8.14 -10.92 0.63
C THR A 83 -8.65 -10.90 -0.80
N GLY A 84 -8.35 -9.82 -1.52
CA GLY A 84 -8.67 -9.71 -2.93
C GLY A 84 -7.96 -8.55 -3.59
N SER A 85 -8.32 -8.32 -4.85
CA SER A 85 -7.77 -7.26 -5.69
C SER A 85 -8.88 -6.35 -6.16
N VAL A 86 -8.65 -5.03 -6.09
CA VAL A 86 -9.64 -4.04 -6.52
C VAL A 86 -9.79 -4.11 -8.03
N LYS A 87 -10.99 -4.45 -8.51
CA LYS A 87 -11.30 -4.54 -9.94
C LYS A 87 -11.46 -3.16 -10.55
N TRP A 88 -12.17 -2.28 -9.87
CA TRP A 88 -12.30 -0.87 -10.20
C TRP A 88 -12.93 -0.11 -9.02
N PHE A 89 -12.66 1.18 -8.92
CA PHE A 89 -13.28 2.05 -7.93
C PHE A 89 -13.49 3.45 -8.51
N ASN A 90 -14.71 3.96 -8.41
CA ASN A 90 -15.04 5.31 -8.83
C ASN A 90 -14.95 6.26 -7.64
N VAL A 91 -13.89 7.06 -7.59
CA VAL A 91 -13.64 8.01 -6.48
C VAL A 91 -14.75 9.06 -6.37
N SER A 92 -15.26 9.55 -7.50
CA SER A 92 -16.32 10.57 -7.53
C SER A 92 -17.65 10.07 -7.00
N LYS A 93 -17.99 8.80 -7.29
CA LYS A 93 -19.23 8.17 -6.79
C LYS A 93 -19.06 7.46 -5.45
N GLY A 94 -17.83 7.16 -5.04
CA GLY A 94 -17.51 6.51 -3.77
C GLY A 94 -17.84 5.02 -3.71
N PHE A 95 -17.86 4.31 -4.84
CA PHE A 95 -18.09 2.86 -4.85
C PHE A 95 -17.27 2.14 -5.92
N GLY A 96 -17.12 0.83 -5.76
CA GLY A 96 -16.37 -0.04 -6.65
C GLY A 96 -16.64 -1.52 -6.41
N PHE A 97 -15.79 -2.35 -6.99
CA PHE A 97 -15.81 -3.80 -6.81
C PHE A 97 -14.41 -4.34 -6.55
N ILE A 98 -14.35 -5.38 -5.73
CA ILE A 98 -13.15 -6.15 -5.41
C ILE A 98 -13.37 -7.57 -5.90
N THR A 99 -12.42 -8.10 -6.65
CA THR A 99 -12.41 -9.49 -7.06
C THR A 99 -11.69 -10.31 -5.99
N ARG A 100 -12.39 -11.32 -5.45
CA ARG A 100 -11.84 -12.27 -4.48
C ARG A 100 -10.83 -13.20 -5.13
N GLU A 101 -10.00 -13.85 -4.33
CA GLU A 101 -9.10 -14.91 -4.82
C GLU A 101 -9.89 -16.08 -5.48
N ASN A 102 -11.15 -16.28 -5.07
CA ASN A 102 -12.05 -17.28 -5.65
C ASN A 102 -12.70 -16.84 -6.98
N GLY A 103 -12.46 -15.59 -7.43
CA GLY A 103 -12.98 -15.04 -8.70
C GLY A 103 -14.32 -14.29 -8.62
N ASP A 104 -15.02 -14.37 -7.49
CA ASP A 104 -16.28 -13.64 -7.30
C ASP A 104 -16.06 -12.14 -7.03
N ASP A 105 -16.95 -11.32 -7.55
CA ASP A 105 -16.94 -9.87 -7.35
C ASP A 105 -17.75 -9.47 -6.10
N VAL A 106 -17.15 -8.63 -5.27
CA VAL A 106 -17.74 -8.11 -4.03
C VAL A 106 -17.85 -6.60 -4.13
N PHE A 107 -19.04 -6.07 -3.83
CA PHE A 107 -19.31 -4.63 -3.85
C PHE A 107 -18.61 -3.92 -2.69
N VAL A 108 -17.98 -2.77 -2.95
CA VAL A 108 -17.36 -1.93 -1.91
C VAL A 108 -17.83 -0.49 -1.99
N HIS A 109 -18.13 0.09 -0.83
CA HIS A 109 -18.50 1.50 -0.68
C HIS A 109 -17.47 2.26 0.15
N PHE A 110 -17.27 3.55 -0.11
CA PHE A 110 -16.21 4.35 0.52
C PHE A 110 -16.29 4.37 2.06
N ARG A 111 -17.50 4.25 2.62
CA ARG A 111 -17.74 4.20 4.07
C ARG A 111 -17.12 2.98 4.73
N ASN A 112 -16.99 1.89 3.98
CA ASN A 112 -16.50 0.61 4.48
C ASN A 112 -14.98 0.49 4.39
N ILE A 113 -14.31 1.37 3.65
CA ILE A 113 -12.84 1.40 3.56
C ILE A 113 -12.29 1.99 4.85
N ARG A 114 -11.30 1.41 5.52
CA ARG A 114 -10.64 2.00 6.69
C ARG A 114 -9.73 3.17 6.30
N GLY A 115 -9.70 4.21 7.12
CA GLY A 115 -8.83 5.38 6.92
C GLY A 115 -9.46 6.68 7.43
N ARG A 116 -8.73 7.80 7.38
CA ARG A 116 -9.27 9.14 7.63
C ARG A 116 -9.21 9.95 6.33
N GLY A 117 -10.20 10.82 6.09
CA GLY A 117 -10.28 11.64 4.87
C GLY A 117 -10.88 10.92 3.66
N HIS A 118 -10.43 11.30 2.45
CA HIS A 118 -10.88 10.72 1.18
C HIS A 118 -10.41 9.27 1.06
N ARG A 119 -11.35 8.33 1.19
CA ARG A 119 -11.07 6.89 1.10
C ARG A 119 -11.24 6.45 -0.34
N SER A 120 -10.13 6.15 -1.01
CA SER A 120 -10.09 5.69 -2.39
C SER A 120 -9.31 4.38 -2.51
N LEU A 121 -9.68 3.57 -3.49
CA LEU A 121 -8.96 2.37 -3.88
C LEU A 121 -8.44 2.53 -5.30
N ASN A 122 -7.23 2.05 -5.55
CA ASN A 122 -6.66 2.00 -6.90
C ASN A 122 -6.97 0.64 -7.52
N GLU A 123 -7.15 0.61 -8.84
CA GLU A 123 -7.29 -0.64 -9.58
C GLU A 123 -6.04 -1.53 -9.40
N GLY A 124 -6.26 -2.84 -9.24
CA GLY A 124 -5.22 -3.82 -8.97
C GLY A 124 -4.68 -3.81 -7.53
N GLN A 125 -5.15 -2.89 -6.67
CA GLN A 125 -4.66 -2.80 -5.30
C GLN A 125 -5.12 -4.00 -4.46
N ARG A 126 -4.19 -4.58 -3.69
CA ARG A 126 -4.50 -5.66 -2.76
C ARG A 126 -5.17 -5.10 -1.51
N VAL A 127 -6.25 -5.74 -1.10
CA VAL A 127 -7.07 -5.32 0.04
C VAL A 127 -7.49 -6.54 0.87
N LYS A 128 -7.76 -6.29 2.15
CA LYS A 128 -8.27 -7.27 3.11
C LYS A 128 -9.58 -6.76 3.72
N PHE A 129 -10.64 -7.57 3.69
CA PHE A 129 -12.00 -7.16 4.01
C PHE A 129 -12.87 -8.32 4.50
N TYR A 130 -13.95 -8.03 5.24
CA TYR A 130 -14.98 -9.02 5.53
C TYR A 130 -16.02 -9.06 4.42
N VAL A 131 -16.55 -10.25 4.12
CA VAL A 131 -17.66 -10.40 3.17
C VAL A 131 -18.96 -10.54 3.95
N ARG A 132 -19.93 -9.67 3.67
CA ARG A 132 -21.29 -9.75 4.21
C ARG A 132 -22.29 -9.92 3.07
N GLN A 133 -23.31 -10.75 3.28
CA GLN A 133 -24.48 -10.81 2.42
C GLN A 133 -25.37 -9.57 2.67
N SER A 134 -25.73 -8.87 1.60
CA SER A 134 -26.64 -7.72 1.61
C SER A 134 -27.78 -7.93 0.60
N ASP A 135 -28.79 -7.07 0.63
CA ASP A 135 -29.94 -7.10 -0.29
C ASP A 135 -29.52 -6.97 -1.77
N LYS A 136 -28.34 -6.38 -2.01
CA LYS A 136 -27.76 -6.16 -3.35
C LYS A 136 -26.68 -7.19 -3.73
N GLY A 137 -26.51 -8.25 -2.93
CA GLY A 137 -25.47 -9.25 -3.11
C GLY A 137 -24.33 -9.12 -2.10
N LEU A 138 -23.16 -9.62 -2.46
CA LEU A 138 -21.99 -9.65 -1.59
C LEU A 138 -21.38 -8.24 -1.43
N GLN A 139 -21.16 -7.83 -0.18
CA GLN A 139 -20.60 -6.54 0.16
C GLN A 139 -19.33 -6.70 1.01
N ALA A 140 -18.31 -5.90 0.71
CA ALA A 140 -17.08 -5.81 1.46
C ALA A 140 -17.24 -4.81 2.60
N GLU A 141 -16.88 -5.25 3.80
CA GLU A 141 -16.84 -4.45 5.00
C GLU A 141 -15.44 -4.33 5.54
N ASP A 142 -15.20 -3.23 6.23
CA ASP A 142 -13.97 -3.01 6.98
C ASP A 142 -12.68 -3.16 6.15
N VAL A 143 -12.73 -2.61 4.94
CA VAL A 143 -11.72 -2.83 3.89
C VAL A 143 -10.44 -2.10 4.26
N SER A 144 -9.35 -2.85 4.37
CA SER A 144 -8.02 -2.33 4.65
C SER A 144 -7.10 -2.56 3.46
N ILE A 145 -6.26 -1.57 3.17
CA ILE A 145 -5.26 -1.66 2.09
C ILE A 145 -4.09 -2.50 2.61
N LEU A 146 -3.74 -3.56 1.87
CA LEU A 146 -2.52 -4.30 2.11
C LEU A 146 -1.36 -3.54 1.47
N ARG A 147 -0.52 -2.91 2.30
CA ARG A 147 0.76 -2.36 1.84
C ARG A 147 1.76 -3.52 1.78
N ALA A 148 2.23 -3.83 0.59
CA ALA A 148 3.35 -4.75 0.34
C ALA A 148 4.65 -3.97 0.26
#